data_AF-A0A4R7RKN8-F1
#
_entry.id   AF-A0A4R7RKN8-F1
#
_cell.length_a   1.000
_cell.length_b   1.000
_cell.length_c   1.000
_cell.angle_alpha   90.00
_cell.angle_beta   90.00
_cell.angle_gamma   90.00
#
_symmetry.space_group_name_H-M   'P 1'
#
loop_
_entity.id
_entity.type
_entity.pdbx_description
1 polymer ?
#
loop_
_entity_poly.entity_id
_entity_poly.type
_entity_poly.pdbx_seq_one_letter_code
_entity_poly.pdbx_strand_id
1 'polypeptide(L)'
;MHAASSPTHRCLEALEPRIAPAGIVAVTFKGGHLTLSGDGEANLVAIEGGGSGLWFISDPVSGTQFKLNGEEATSELYLPVTGNLKVNLQGGDDNLQLFNLRIGGSVTLKDSEGRESISMLGNEVNGAVHLDTGMGDDIIQLGTSSYGELANQFNSSLTIKTGSGSDNVTVARGSYRNISADLGTGSDNFALSDEYYHGAIYVLGNVTIIGRGETDGASSIALGSETFLVTGNVKAQLGTGTGQLELNRLGQSGRSTINGNFSYQGATGSDNIYLRDNITVGGKLDLKMGKGDSQFDGDSRLDLTAGSLNYTAGTGTNYGGLDGITFTIVKDAVFNMASTTDSMFSISMEDAITVGGGLSYKGGKGGNEFSIVSEVVDIHGRLQFSSTRSMNNGFTLDADSALIGSFYYYGSRGGDILNIGDFYSQTTLGIQILGKTYLAMGSYESNELRVTDTIFRGSVSIYSGTTKGEDYERTEIVQMIDSAFQDYLYISQSGTQNSNVYLHNNTYFKTTSIYTGRGNDTVIMGNMTENLGNTHRSNLFYGAVKIILGAGNDTVILGSNDDGLIQVGNVFNSSVYLYGGSGTEDTAVYQTSFTNKFNGRLTARAFDIIN
;
A
#
# COMPACT_ATOMS: atom_id res chain seq x y z
N MET A 1 14.63 15.74 87.26
CA MET A 1 13.72 14.75 86.67
C MET A 1 14.50 13.93 85.67
N HIS A 2 14.50 12.62 85.85
CA HIS A 2 15.34 11.66 85.14
C HIS A 2 14.97 11.55 83.65
N ALA A 3 15.99 11.62 82.79
CA ALA A 3 15.92 11.32 81.38
C ALA A 3 15.72 9.81 81.18
N ALA A 4 14.64 9.42 80.50
CA ALA A 4 14.41 8.05 80.06
C ALA A 4 15.15 7.81 78.74
N SER A 5 16.09 6.87 78.73
CA SER A 5 16.77 6.39 77.52
C SER A 5 15.83 5.51 76.70
N SER A 6 15.55 5.92 75.47
CA SER A 6 14.86 5.08 74.48
C SER A 6 15.65 3.81 74.17
N PRO A 7 15.00 2.64 74.06
CA PRO A 7 15.66 1.40 73.68
C PRO A 7 16.12 1.48 72.23
N THR A 8 17.41 1.27 72.00
CA THR A 8 18.00 1.03 70.68
C THR A 8 17.51 -0.32 70.16
N HIS A 9 16.49 -0.29 69.30
CA HIS A 9 16.11 -1.43 68.48
C HIS A 9 17.31 -1.82 67.61
N ARG A 10 17.94 -2.95 67.94
CA ARG A 10 18.86 -3.62 67.03
C ARG A 10 18.02 -4.11 65.85
N CYS A 11 18.09 -3.41 64.73
CA CYS A 11 17.66 -3.99 63.47
C CYS A 11 18.53 -5.22 63.22
N LEU A 12 17.92 -6.41 63.19
CA LEU A 12 18.52 -7.56 62.53
C LEU A 12 18.69 -7.18 61.07
N GLU A 13 19.94 -6.98 60.64
CA GLU A 13 20.30 -6.93 59.23
C GLU A 13 19.80 -8.24 58.61
N ALA A 14 18.96 -8.14 57.58
CA ALA A 14 18.55 -9.32 56.83
C ALA A 14 19.83 -9.94 56.26
N LEU A 15 20.08 -11.20 56.63
CA LEU A 15 21.17 -12.00 56.04
C LEU A 15 21.11 -11.83 54.52
N GLU A 16 22.23 -11.45 53.91
CA GLU A 16 22.39 -11.41 52.46
C GLU A 16 21.80 -12.70 51.87
N PRO A 17 20.96 -12.61 50.82
CA PRO A 17 20.41 -13.80 50.20
C PRO A 17 21.56 -14.74 49.89
N ARG A 18 21.58 -15.89 50.57
CA ARG A 18 22.49 -16.96 50.18
C ARG A 18 22.21 -17.22 48.70
N ILE A 19 23.27 -17.32 47.91
CA ILE A 19 23.23 -17.80 46.53
C ILE A 19 22.65 -19.22 46.58
N ALA A 20 21.33 -19.32 46.65
CA ALA A 20 20.62 -20.55 46.41
C ALA A 20 20.88 -20.89 44.93
N PRO A 21 21.08 -22.16 44.57
CA PRO A 21 21.15 -22.55 43.16
C PRO A 21 19.94 -21.98 42.42
N ALA A 22 20.13 -21.51 41.19
CA ALA A 22 19.11 -20.80 40.40
C ALA A 22 17.85 -21.63 40.13
N GLY A 23 17.90 -22.94 40.35
CA GLY A 23 16.75 -23.84 40.30
C GLY A 23 17.22 -25.29 40.17
N ILE A 24 16.29 -26.25 40.29
CA ILE A 24 16.50 -27.66 40.01
C ILE A 24 15.54 -28.11 38.90
N VAL A 25 16.11 -28.46 37.75
CA VAL A 25 15.37 -29.05 36.63
C VAL A 25 15.36 -30.57 36.74
N ALA A 26 14.18 -31.16 36.90
CA ALA A 26 14.00 -32.60 36.85
C ALA A 26 14.11 -33.12 35.40
N VAL A 27 14.98 -34.11 35.19
CA VAL A 27 15.25 -34.69 33.88
C VAL A 27 14.76 -36.13 33.84
N THR A 28 13.89 -36.47 32.89
CA THR A 28 13.46 -37.85 32.64
C THR A 28 13.94 -38.29 31.26
N PHE A 29 14.64 -39.42 31.20
CA PHE A 29 15.08 -40.04 29.95
C PHE A 29 14.56 -41.47 29.85
N LYS A 30 13.64 -41.72 28.91
CA LYS A 30 13.02 -43.04 28.73
C LYS A 30 12.75 -43.34 27.27
N GLY A 31 13.24 -44.48 26.79
CA GLY A 31 12.99 -44.94 25.41
C GLY A 31 13.49 -43.98 24.33
N GLY A 32 14.57 -43.23 24.59
CA GLY A 32 15.09 -42.22 23.67
C GLY A 32 14.38 -40.87 23.71
N HIS A 33 13.36 -40.69 24.56
CA HIS A 33 12.67 -39.41 24.77
C HIS A 33 13.24 -38.68 25.98
N LEU A 34 13.41 -37.36 25.85
CA LEU A 34 13.86 -36.46 26.92
C LEU A 34 12.69 -35.61 27.40
N THR A 35 12.50 -35.52 28.71
CA THR A 35 11.58 -34.58 29.36
C THR A 35 12.30 -33.77 30.42
N LEU A 36 12.21 -32.45 30.35
CA LEU A 36 12.68 -31.50 31.35
C LEU A 36 11.49 -30.89 32.07
N SER A 37 11.55 -30.81 33.39
CA SER A 37 10.56 -30.15 34.22
C SER A 37 11.27 -29.22 35.20
N GLY A 38 11.03 -27.91 35.10
CA GLY A 38 11.56 -26.94 36.05
C GLY A 38 10.78 -26.96 37.37
N ASP A 39 11.19 -26.07 38.26
CA ASP A 39 10.70 -25.89 39.62
C ASP A 39 9.92 -24.59 39.82
N GLY A 40 9.71 -23.81 38.75
CA GLY A 40 9.04 -22.50 38.79
C GLY A 40 9.95 -21.34 39.18
N GLU A 41 11.26 -21.58 39.32
CA GLU A 41 12.28 -20.53 39.48
C GLU A 41 12.95 -20.23 38.12
N ALA A 42 13.75 -19.16 38.04
CA ALA A 42 14.47 -18.81 36.82
C ALA A 42 15.58 -19.82 36.50
N ASN A 43 15.41 -20.64 35.46
CA ASN A 43 16.39 -21.64 35.06
C ASN A 43 17.13 -21.27 33.77
N LEU A 44 18.42 -21.60 33.70
CA LEU A 44 19.18 -21.56 32.46
C LEU A 44 19.53 -22.98 32.01
N VAL A 45 19.07 -23.37 30.84
CA VAL A 45 19.27 -24.71 30.28
C VAL A 45 19.81 -24.60 28.86
N ALA A 46 21.04 -25.08 28.63
CA ALA A 46 21.61 -25.25 27.32
C ALA A 46 21.64 -26.74 26.95
N ILE A 47 21.23 -27.08 25.71
CA ILE A 47 21.33 -28.42 25.14
C ILE A 47 22.07 -28.33 23.81
N GLU A 48 23.25 -28.94 23.75
CA GLU A 48 24.09 -28.96 22.56
C GLU A 48 24.22 -30.36 21.96
N GLY A 49 24.13 -30.46 20.64
CA GLY A 49 24.34 -31.69 19.90
C GLY A 49 25.82 -32.04 19.79
N GLY A 50 26.23 -33.14 20.40
CA GLY A 50 27.58 -33.69 20.28
C GLY A 50 27.77 -34.53 19.01
N GLY A 51 29.02 -34.63 18.54
CA GLY A 51 29.43 -35.35 17.32
C GLY A 51 29.18 -36.87 17.26
N SER A 52 28.46 -37.44 18.23
CA SER A 52 28.11 -38.87 18.33
C SER A 52 26.61 -39.13 18.54
N GLY A 53 25.76 -38.09 18.42
CA GLY A 53 24.33 -38.19 18.74
C GLY A 53 24.02 -38.16 20.24
N LEU A 54 25.05 -37.91 21.08
CA LEU A 54 24.86 -37.53 22.47
C LEU A 54 24.50 -36.05 22.54
N TRP A 55 23.54 -35.71 23.40
CA TRP A 55 23.22 -34.33 23.75
C TRP A 55 23.91 -33.99 25.07
N PHE A 56 24.54 -32.82 25.11
CA PHE A 56 25.14 -32.25 26.32
C PHE A 56 24.17 -31.24 26.91
N ILE A 57 23.67 -31.50 28.12
CA ILE A 57 22.76 -30.61 28.86
C ILE A 57 23.56 -29.95 29.96
N SER A 58 23.55 -28.62 30.04
CA SER A 58 24.33 -27.85 30.99
C SER A 58 23.66 -26.52 31.35
N ASP A 59 24.23 -25.86 32.35
CA ASP A 59 24.03 -24.44 32.62
C ASP A 59 25.37 -23.70 32.49
N PRO A 60 25.59 -22.88 31.45
CA PRO A 60 26.82 -22.12 31.29
C PRO A 60 27.11 -21.07 32.39
N VAL A 61 26.12 -20.57 33.15
CA VAL A 61 26.32 -19.37 34.00
C VAL A 61 25.52 -19.32 35.32
N SER A 62 24.27 -19.81 35.37
CA SER A 62 23.29 -19.42 36.43
C SER A 62 23.28 -20.29 37.69
N GLY A 63 23.83 -21.51 37.64
CA GLY A 63 23.83 -22.46 38.75
C GLY A 63 22.60 -23.37 38.83
N THR A 64 21.78 -23.47 37.79
CA THR A 64 20.74 -24.49 37.61
C THR A 64 21.35 -25.88 37.71
N GLN A 65 20.70 -26.78 38.46
CA GLN A 65 21.12 -28.17 38.59
C GLN A 65 20.10 -29.11 37.95
N PHE A 66 20.56 -30.27 37.50
CA PHE A 66 19.78 -31.26 36.77
C PHE A 66 19.62 -32.55 37.55
N LYS A 67 18.38 -33.01 37.73
CA LYS A 67 18.06 -34.22 38.49
C LYS A 67 17.60 -35.35 37.58
N LEU A 68 18.50 -36.23 37.13
CA LEU A 68 18.16 -37.32 36.21
C LEU A 68 17.44 -38.47 36.91
N ASN A 69 16.20 -38.76 36.51
CA ASN A 69 15.39 -39.89 36.98
C ASN A 69 15.32 -40.03 38.52
N GLY A 70 15.41 -38.91 39.25
CA GLY A 70 15.38 -38.87 40.71
C GLY A 70 16.72 -39.05 41.42
N GLU A 71 17.83 -39.17 40.69
CA GLU A 71 19.20 -39.21 41.24
C GLU A 71 19.60 -37.89 41.92
N GLU A 72 20.82 -37.81 42.47
CA GLU A 72 21.36 -36.54 42.99
C GLU A 72 21.53 -35.52 41.86
N ALA A 73 21.34 -34.24 42.19
CA ALA A 73 21.42 -33.18 41.19
C ALA A 73 22.89 -32.97 40.72
N THR A 74 23.08 -32.79 39.42
CA THR A 74 24.39 -32.52 38.80
C THR A 74 24.35 -31.21 38.02
N SER A 75 25.50 -30.64 37.68
CA SER A 75 25.57 -29.44 36.82
C SER A 75 25.45 -29.75 35.33
N GLU A 76 25.63 -31.01 34.95
CA GLU A 76 25.72 -31.44 33.55
C GLU A 76 25.18 -32.86 33.37
N LEU A 77 24.66 -33.16 32.17
CA LEU A 77 24.23 -34.49 31.75
C LEU A 77 24.60 -34.78 30.29
N TYR A 78 24.83 -36.06 29.96
CA TYR A 78 25.08 -36.54 28.60
C TYR A 78 24.09 -37.65 28.26
N LEU A 79 23.22 -37.43 27.27
CA LEU A 79 22.13 -38.35 26.97
C LEU A 79 22.03 -38.67 25.46
N PRO A 80 21.85 -39.95 25.06
CA PRO A 80 21.65 -40.34 23.66
C PRO A 80 20.19 -40.16 23.24
N VAL A 81 19.74 -38.92 23.07
CA VAL A 81 18.34 -38.61 22.74
C VAL A 81 18.09 -38.81 21.25
N THR A 82 17.09 -39.63 20.90
CA THR A 82 16.73 -39.95 19.52
C THR A 82 15.26 -39.68 19.19
N GLY A 83 14.41 -39.48 20.21
CA GLY A 83 12.96 -39.36 20.10
C GLY A 83 12.49 -37.91 20.24
N ASN A 84 11.51 -37.71 21.13
CA ASN A 84 10.90 -36.40 21.41
C ASN A 84 11.69 -35.64 22.48
N LEU A 85 11.63 -34.32 22.40
CA LEU A 85 12.03 -33.39 23.45
C LEU A 85 10.78 -32.71 24.02
N LYS A 86 10.56 -32.82 25.33
CA LYS A 86 9.52 -32.08 26.05
C LYS A 86 10.15 -31.24 27.15
N VAL A 87 9.78 -29.97 27.24
CA VAL A 87 10.26 -29.03 28.26
C VAL A 87 9.07 -28.32 28.89
N ASN A 88 9.06 -28.19 30.21
CA ASN A 88 8.06 -27.45 30.98
C ASN A 88 8.70 -26.88 32.26
N LEU A 89 9.09 -25.61 32.28
CA LEU A 89 9.89 -25.06 33.38
C LEU A 89 9.03 -24.55 34.55
N GLN A 90 7.71 -24.49 34.33
CA GLN A 90 6.69 -24.21 35.35
C GLN A 90 6.70 -22.74 35.82
N GLY A 91 7.18 -21.83 34.97
CA GLY A 91 7.33 -20.39 35.21
C GLY A 91 8.72 -19.99 35.70
N GLY A 92 8.90 -18.69 35.95
CA GLY A 92 10.20 -18.08 36.20
C GLY A 92 10.79 -17.46 34.92
N ASP A 93 11.80 -16.59 35.07
CA ASP A 93 12.47 -15.98 33.91
C ASP A 93 13.48 -16.98 33.32
N ASP A 94 13.00 -17.90 32.48
CA ASP A 94 13.80 -19.00 31.97
C ASP A 94 14.59 -18.68 30.70
N ASN A 95 15.75 -19.32 30.54
CA ASN A 95 16.56 -19.26 29.33
C ASN A 95 16.86 -20.66 28.81
N LEU A 96 16.22 -21.04 27.69
CA LEU A 96 16.42 -22.33 27.04
C LEU A 96 17.16 -22.15 25.72
N GLN A 97 18.28 -22.87 25.57
CA GLN A 97 19.09 -22.83 24.37
C GLN A 97 19.25 -24.24 23.77
N LEU A 98 18.92 -24.39 22.49
CA LEU A 98 19.00 -25.65 21.75
C LEU A 98 19.94 -25.46 20.54
N PHE A 99 21.09 -26.13 20.54
CA PHE A 99 22.12 -25.93 19.51
C PHE A 99 22.47 -27.23 18.79
N ASN A 100 22.45 -27.19 17.46
CA ASN A 100 22.95 -28.26 16.59
C ASN A 100 22.34 -29.64 16.88
N LEU A 101 21.08 -29.70 17.32
CA LEU A 101 20.39 -30.94 17.66
C LEU A 101 19.79 -31.61 16.42
N ARG A 102 19.81 -32.94 16.43
CA ARG A 102 19.01 -33.78 15.52
C ARG A 102 17.92 -34.47 16.32
N ILE A 103 16.68 -34.07 16.10
CA ILE A 103 15.51 -34.53 16.86
C ILE A 103 14.63 -35.36 15.94
N GLY A 104 14.63 -36.67 16.15
CA GLY A 104 13.84 -37.61 15.35
C GLY A 104 12.33 -37.46 15.54
N GLY A 105 11.91 -36.98 16.71
CA GLY A 105 10.52 -36.77 17.08
C GLY A 105 10.10 -35.30 17.12
N SER A 106 9.09 -34.98 17.94
CA SER A 106 8.59 -33.63 18.15
C SER A 106 9.35 -32.88 19.25
N VAL A 107 9.34 -31.56 19.17
CA VAL A 107 9.75 -30.66 20.26
C VAL A 107 8.51 -29.99 20.83
N THR A 108 8.36 -30.01 22.15
CA THR A 108 7.29 -29.31 22.86
C THR A 108 7.88 -28.56 24.04
N LEU A 109 7.89 -27.24 23.97
CA LEU A 109 8.10 -26.34 25.09
C LEU A 109 6.73 -25.84 25.54
N LYS A 110 6.47 -25.92 26.84
CA LYS A 110 5.32 -25.28 27.45
C LYS A 110 5.74 -24.66 28.77
N ASP A 111 5.71 -23.34 28.87
CA ASP A 111 5.87 -22.63 30.12
C ASP A 111 4.57 -21.96 30.60
N SER A 112 4.69 -21.14 31.66
CA SER A 112 3.57 -20.45 32.27
C SER A 112 3.75 -18.95 32.43
N GLU A 113 4.43 -18.46 33.47
CA GLU A 113 4.59 -17.03 33.75
C GLU A 113 6.08 -16.71 33.88
N GLY A 114 6.53 -15.64 33.25
CA GLY A 114 7.95 -15.24 33.29
C GLY A 114 8.36 -14.56 31.99
N ARG A 115 9.55 -13.96 31.98
CA ARG A 115 10.19 -13.51 30.75
C ARG A 115 11.05 -14.65 30.21
N GLU A 116 10.56 -15.36 29.21
CA GLU A 116 11.31 -16.48 28.63
C GLU A 116 12.24 -16.06 27.49
N SER A 117 13.45 -16.62 27.47
CA SER A 117 14.43 -16.46 26.39
C SER A 117 14.72 -17.81 25.74
N ILE A 118 14.13 -18.07 24.58
CA ILE A 118 14.24 -19.34 23.87
C ILE A 118 15.10 -19.17 22.61
N SER A 119 16.20 -19.92 22.50
CA SER A 119 17.06 -19.95 21.31
C SER A 119 17.14 -21.35 20.71
N MET A 120 16.93 -21.46 19.40
CA MET A 120 17.10 -22.71 18.66
C MET A 120 17.97 -22.44 17.42
N LEU A 121 19.25 -22.82 17.44
CA LEU A 121 20.16 -22.61 16.31
C LEU A 121 20.69 -23.92 15.72
N GLY A 122 20.70 -24.04 14.39
CA GLY A 122 21.29 -25.18 13.69
C GLY A 122 20.59 -26.53 13.90
N ASN A 123 19.31 -26.54 14.28
CA ASN A 123 18.59 -27.75 14.63
C ASN A 123 17.88 -28.38 13.43
N GLU A 124 17.86 -29.72 13.39
CA GLU A 124 17.06 -30.53 12.48
C GLU A 124 15.97 -31.25 13.28
N VAL A 125 14.69 -30.93 13.02
CA VAL A 125 13.54 -31.51 13.72
C VAL A 125 12.60 -32.16 12.71
N ASN A 126 12.41 -33.48 12.86
CA ASN A 126 11.57 -34.27 11.96
C ASN A 126 10.07 -34.24 12.36
N GLY A 127 9.78 -34.06 13.64
CA GLY A 127 8.42 -33.88 14.15
C GLY A 127 7.97 -32.42 14.18
N ALA A 128 6.79 -32.18 14.75
CA ALA A 128 6.29 -30.82 14.98
C ALA A 128 7.09 -30.12 16.09
N VAL A 129 7.25 -28.80 15.97
CA VAL A 129 7.80 -27.92 17.00
C VAL A 129 6.66 -27.09 17.56
N HIS A 130 6.43 -27.18 18.87
CA HIS A 130 5.44 -26.37 19.58
C HIS A 130 6.13 -25.61 20.71
N LEU A 131 6.05 -24.28 20.66
CA LEU A 131 6.53 -23.37 21.68
C LEU A 131 5.32 -22.62 22.23
N ASP A 132 5.16 -22.65 23.55
CA ASP A 132 4.09 -21.97 24.31
C ASP A 132 4.77 -21.40 25.55
N THR A 133 5.16 -20.12 25.55
CA THR A 133 5.95 -19.49 26.64
C THR A 133 5.04 -19.01 27.76
N GLY A 134 3.90 -18.40 27.44
CA GLY A 134 2.77 -18.28 28.37
C GLY A 134 2.37 -16.84 28.65
N MET A 135 2.82 -16.23 29.74
CA MET A 135 2.59 -14.82 30.04
C MET A 135 3.93 -14.18 30.44
N GLY A 136 4.27 -13.08 29.78
CA GLY A 136 5.43 -12.25 30.06
C GLY A 136 5.98 -11.66 28.75
N ASP A 137 7.10 -10.95 28.84
CA ASP A 137 7.74 -10.34 27.68
C ASP A 137 8.77 -11.32 27.11
N ASP A 138 8.39 -12.13 26.12
CA ASP A 138 9.22 -13.26 25.68
C ASP A 138 10.16 -12.90 24.53
N ILE A 139 11.29 -13.62 24.45
CA ILE A 139 12.25 -13.53 23.36
C ILE A 139 12.42 -14.92 22.77
N ILE A 140 12.00 -15.11 21.53
CA ILE A 140 12.15 -16.38 20.81
C ILE A 140 13.01 -16.15 19.56
N GLN A 141 14.15 -16.82 19.48
CA GLN A 141 15.06 -16.79 18.33
C GLN A 141 15.21 -18.18 17.70
N LEU A 142 14.64 -18.36 16.51
CA LEU A 142 14.70 -19.61 15.76
C LEU A 142 15.58 -19.45 14.54
N GLY A 143 16.82 -19.89 14.66
CA GLY A 143 17.85 -19.77 13.65
C GLY A 143 18.71 -18.55 13.92
N THR A 144 19.75 -18.45 13.13
CA THR A 144 20.78 -17.43 13.29
C THR A 144 20.75 -16.46 12.12
N SER A 145 21.10 -15.22 12.40
CA SER A 145 21.42 -14.23 11.39
C SER A 145 22.92 -14.25 11.05
N SER A 146 23.78 -14.89 11.86
CA SER A 146 25.23 -14.86 11.65
C SER A 146 25.67 -15.69 10.44
N TYR A 147 26.65 -15.14 9.71
CA TYR A 147 27.27 -15.79 8.57
C TYR A 147 28.03 -17.06 9.00
N GLY A 148 27.78 -18.19 8.32
CA GLY A 148 28.49 -19.46 8.53
C GLY A 148 27.88 -20.41 9.58
N GLU A 149 26.89 -19.99 10.35
CA GLU A 149 26.21 -20.88 11.29
C GLU A 149 25.18 -21.79 10.61
N LEU A 150 24.78 -22.89 11.25
CA LEU A 150 23.84 -23.84 10.66
C LEU A 150 22.40 -23.30 10.68
N ALA A 151 21.68 -23.49 9.57
CA ALA A 151 20.27 -23.10 9.44
C ALA A 151 19.35 -24.15 10.09
N ASN A 152 18.20 -23.73 10.60
CA ASN A 152 17.20 -24.67 11.12
C ASN A 152 16.49 -25.42 9.98
N GLN A 153 16.16 -26.68 10.21
CA GLN A 153 15.36 -27.51 9.32
C GLN A 153 14.20 -28.14 10.09
N PHE A 154 13.02 -27.52 10.00
CA PHE A 154 11.80 -28.04 10.63
C PHE A 154 10.92 -28.68 9.57
N ASN A 155 11.03 -30.01 9.47
CA ASN A 155 10.40 -30.80 8.40
C ASN A 155 8.88 -30.96 8.56
N SER A 156 8.33 -30.50 9.69
CA SER A 156 6.90 -30.46 9.99
C SER A 156 6.46 -29.04 10.42
N SER A 157 5.31 -28.91 11.08
CA SER A 157 4.77 -27.61 11.52
C SER A 157 5.56 -27.00 12.69
N LEU A 158 5.79 -25.69 12.61
CA LEU A 158 6.22 -24.82 13.71
C LEU A 158 5.00 -24.05 14.24
N THR A 159 4.74 -24.15 15.55
CA THR A 159 3.70 -23.38 16.24
C THR A 159 4.29 -22.63 17.42
N ILE A 160 4.07 -21.32 17.48
CA ILE A 160 4.56 -20.42 18.53
C ILE A 160 3.36 -19.75 19.19
N LYS A 161 3.35 -19.68 20.52
CA LYS A 161 2.40 -18.94 21.34
C LYS A 161 3.15 -18.23 22.46
N THR A 162 2.96 -16.93 22.60
CA THR A 162 3.63 -16.12 23.64
C THR A 162 2.66 -15.48 24.62
N GLY A 163 1.39 -15.33 24.24
CA GLY A 163 0.27 -15.15 25.16
C GLY A 163 0.03 -13.72 25.61
N SER A 164 0.63 -13.21 26.67
CA SER A 164 0.45 -11.79 27.03
C SER A 164 1.74 -11.15 27.50
N GLY A 165 2.05 -9.97 26.98
CA GLY A 165 3.27 -9.24 27.24
C GLY A 165 3.80 -8.66 25.93
N SER A 166 4.98 -8.05 25.94
CA SER A 166 5.61 -7.52 24.73
C SER A 166 6.63 -8.50 24.18
N ASP A 167 6.22 -9.29 23.21
CA ASP A 167 7.01 -10.42 22.73
C ASP A 167 7.89 -10.06 21.53
N ASN A 168 9.05 -10.70 21.43
CA ASN A 168 9.93 -10.60 20.27
C ASN A 168 10.25 -11.98 19.71
N VAL A 169 9.62 -12.30 18.58
CA VAL A 169 9.77 -13.59 17.90
C VAL A 169 10.51 -13.38 16.58
N THR A 170 11.72 -13.93 16.48
CA THR A 170 12.51 -13.94 15.24
C THR A 170 12.65 -15.37 14.73
N VAL A 171 12.23 -15.60 13.49
CA VAL A 171 12.46 -16.82 12.72
C VAL A 171 13.38 -16.47 11.55
N ALA A 172 14.63 -16.91 11.63
CA ALA A 172 15.68 -16.53 10.70
C ALA A 172 15.95 -17.65 9.66
N ARG A 173 17.19 -17.72 9.16
CA ARG A 173 17.61 -18.64 8.10
C ARG A 173 17.22 -20.10 8.40
N GLY A 174 16.50 -20.72 7.46
CA GLY A 174 16.04 -22.09 7.62
C GLY A 174 15.06 -22.57 6.55
N SER A 175 14.69 -23.84 6.67
CA SER A 175 13.58 -24.44 5.93
C SER A 175 12.49 -24.90 6.90
N TYR A 176 11.25 -24.48 6.63
CA TYR A 176 10.10 -24.71 7.48
C TYR A 176 8.95 -25.27 6.65
N ARG A 177 8.20 -26.23 7.17
CA ARG A 177 7.01 -26.73 6.46
C ARG A 177 5.84 -25.76 6.55
N ASN A 178 5.43 -25.39 7.75
CA ASN A 178 4.38 -24.41 8.03
C ASN A 178 4.77 -23.63 9.27
N ILE A 179 4.36 -22.36 9.34
CA ILE A 179 4.59 -21.48 10.49
C ILE A 179 3.24 -20.94 10.97
N SER A 180 2.96 -21.09 12.26
CA SER A 180 1.82 -20.48 12.94
C SER A 180 2.31 -19.78 14.21
N ALA A 181 2.12 -18.47 14.31
CA ALA A 181 2.44 -17.69 15.50
C ALA A 181 1.17 -16.98 16.01
N ASP A 182 0.82 -17.19 17.29
CA ASP A 182 -0.17 -16.39 18.02
C ASP A 182 0.59 -15.64 19.12
N LEU A 183 0.89 -14.37 18.85
CA LEU A 183 1.65 -13.51 19.76
C LEU A 183 0.79 -13.06 20.95
N GLY A 184 -0.53 -13.27 20.87
CA GLY A 184 -1.41 -12.90 21.97
C GLY A 184 -1.54 -11.38 22.12
N THR A 185 -1.52 -10.85 23.34
CA THR A 185 -1.77 -9.41 23.62
C THR A 185 -0.52 -8.68 24.09
N GLY A 186 -0.33 -7.44 23.66
CA GLY A 186 0.74 -6.55 24.08
C GLY A 186 1.42 -5.90 22.87
N SER A 187 2.65 -5.43 23.03
CA SER A 187 3.41 -4.76 21.98
C SER A 187 4.39 -5.73 21.31
N ASP A 188 3.85 -6.59 20.43
CA ASP A 188 4.60 -7.71 19.86
C ASP A 188 5.38 -7.37 18.58
N ASN A 189 6.59 -7.92 18.44
CA ASN A 189 7.34 -7.93 17.21
C ASN A 189 7.53 -9.36 16.68
N PHE A 190 7.12 -9.60 15.44
CA PHE A 190 7.41 -10.84 14.73
C PHE A 190 8.24 -10.56 13.48
N ALA A 191 9.40 -11.20 13.39
CA ALA A 191 10.27 -11.12 12.24
C ALA A 191 10.48 -12.51 11.64
N LEU A 192 10.04 -12.72 10.40
CA LEU A 192 10.48 -13.84 9.57
C LEU A 192 11.52 -13.29 8.59
N SER A 193 12.72 -13.03 9.12
CA SER A 193 13.78 -12.34 8.40
C SER A 193 15.18 -12.74 8.84
N ASP A 194 16.14 -12.52 7.95
CA ASP A 194 17.55 -12.54 8.28
C ASP A 194 18.07 -11.09 8.38
N GLU A 195 18.54 -10.69 9.56
CA GLU A 195 19.03 -9.34 9.83
C GLU A 195 20.38 -9.04 9.17
N TYR A 196 21.24 -10.05 8.94
CA TYR A 196 22.58 -9.85 8.38
C TYR A 196 22.69 -10.17 6.88
N TYR A 197 21.61 -9.97 6.14
CA TYR A 197 21.62 -9.72 4.69
C TYR A 197 22.03 -10.89 3.77
N HIS A 198 22.19 -12.13 4.25
CA HIS A 198 22.76 -13.21 3.41
C HIS A 198 22.08 -14.60 3.52
N GLY A 199 20.92 -14.69 4.16
CA GLY A 199 20.21 -15.95 4.38
C GLY A 199 19.02 -16.15 3.45
N ALA A 200 18.77 -17.42 3.15
CA ALA A 200 17.53 -17.85 2.52
C ALA A 200 16.56 -18.39 3.59
N ILE A 201 15.30 -17.98 3.49
CA ILE A 201 14.19 -18.51 4.28
C ILE A 201 13.22 -19.21 3.32
N TYR A 202 13.02 -20.50 3.54
CA TYR A 202 12.10 -21.32 2.75
C TYR A 202 10.94 -21.81 3.60
N VAL A 203 9.71 -21.43 3.25
CA VAL A 203 8.49 -21.99 3.83
C VAL A 203 7.75 -22.81 2.77
N LEU A 204 7.77 -24.12 2.93
CA LEU A 204 7.18 -25.10 1.99
C LEU A 204 5.65 -25.28 2.14
N GLY A 205 5.00 -24.34 2.80
CA GLY A 205 3.58 -24.36 3.13
C GLY A 205 3.09 -22.97 3.50
N ASN A 206 2.22 -22.88 4.49
CA ASN A 206 1.58 -21.61 4.88
C ASN A 206 2.32 -20.92 6.03
N VAL A 207 2.20 -19.59 6.09
CA VAL A 207 2.59 -18.75 7.22
C VAL A 207 1.31 -18.09 7.76
N THR A 208 1.07 -18.19 9.07
CA THR A 208 0.00 -17.48 9.77
C THR A 208 0.56 -16.79 11.01
N ILE A 209 0.36 -15.48 11.11
CA ILE A 209 0.82 -14.65 12.22
C ILE A 209 -0.39 -13.87 12.74
N ILE A 210 -0.64 -13.96 14.04
CA ILE A 210 -1.73 -13.28 14.72
C ILE A 210 -1.13 -12.57 15.93
N GLY A 211 -1.10 -11.24 15.91
CA GLY A 211 -0.94 -10.42 17.10
C GLY A 211 -2.30 -9.82 17.46
N ARG A 212 -2.72 -9.94 18.71
CA ARG A 212 -3.97 -9.30 19.17
C ARG A 212 -3.71 -7.87 19.62
N GLY A 213 -2.46 -7.53 19.93
CA GLY A 213 -2.04 -6.18 20.29
C GLY A 213 -2.61 -5.74 21.65
N GLU A 214 -2.41 -4.47 21.96
CA GLU A 214 -3.07 -3.75 23.06
C GLU A 214 -3.49 -2.34 22.57
N THR A 215 -4.29 -1.59 23.32
CA THR A 215 -4.93 -0.36 22.76
C THR A 215 -3.93 0.75 22.41
N ASP A 216 -2.88 0.90 23.21
CA ASP A 216 -1.85 1.94 23.04
C ASP A 216 -0.49 1.36 22.62
N GLY A 217 -0.43 0.04 22.40
CA GLY A 217 0.77 -0.67 22.03
C GLY A 217 1.06 -0.58 20.54
N ALA A 218 2.29 -0.91 20.17
CA ALA A 218 2.71 -1.01 18.78
C ALA A 218 3.16 -2.44 18.50
N SER A 219 2.59 -3.05 17.47
CA SER A 219 2.99 -4.37 17.00
C SER A 219 3.55 -4.30 15.59
N SER A 220 4.60 -5.08 15.32
CA SER A 220 5.25 -5.11 14.01
C SER A 220 5.39 -6.53 13.47
N ILE A 221 5.18 -6.67 12.15
CA ILE A 221 5.45 -7.88 11.39
C ILE A 221 6.41 -7.54 10.26
N ALA A 222 7.60 -8.14 10.28
CA ALA A 222 8.58 -8.01 9.22
C ALA A 222 8.80 -9.35 8.51
N LEU A 223 8.63 -9.38 7.18
CA LEU A 223 8.83 -10.56 6.36
C LEU A 223 9.79 -10.24 5.23
N GLY A 224 10.92 -10.94 5.16
CA GLY A 224 11.87 -10.72 4.09
C GLY A 224 13.27 -11.21 4.43
N SER A 225 14.03 -11.57 3.40
CA SER A 225 15.44 -11.92 3.50
C SER A 225 16.05 -11.73 2.10
N GLU A 226 17.33 -12.03 1.91
CA GLU A 226 17.92 -12.03 0.58
C GLU A 226 17.12 -12.95 -0.37
N THR A 227 16.76 -14.14 0.11
CA THR A 227 15.87 -15.07 -0.59
C THR A 227 14.75 -15.51 0.33
N PHE A 228 13.59 -14.86 0.22
CA PHE A 228 12.39 -15.22 0.96
C PHE A 228 11.41 -15.94 0.04
N LEU A 229 11.15 -17.23 0.28
CA LEU A 229 10.20 -18.02 -0.51
C LEU A 229 9.14 -18.68 0.37
N VAL A 230 7.87 -18.36 0.11
CA VAL A 230 6.72 -19.06 0.66
C VAL A 230 5.95 -19.72 -0.48
N THR A 231 5.85 -21.05 -0.45
CA THR A 231 5.14 -21.80 -1.51
C THR A 231 3.62 -21.81 -1.34
N GLY A 232 3.13 -21.58 -0.11
CA GLY A 232 1.71 -21.49 0.22
C GLY A 232 1.21 -20.05 0.35
N ASN A 233 0.24 -19.86 1.24
CA ASN A 233 -0.33 -18.55 1.56
C ASN A 233 0.33 -17.95 2.80
N VAL A 234 0.33 -16.62 2.85
CA VAL A 234 0.72 -15.85 4.04
C VAL A 234 -0.50 -15.09 4.55
N LYS A 235 -0.80 -15.26 5.83
CA LYS A 235 -1.80 -14.47 6.55
C LYS A 235 -1.16 -13.79 7.76
N ALA A 236 -1.28 -12.49 7.84
CA ALA A 236 -0.86 -11.67 8.98
C ALA A 236 -2.04 -10.86 9.50
N GLN A 237 -2.20 -10.77 10.81
CA GLN A 237 -3.27 -10.01 11.44
C GLN A 237 -2.78 -9.36 12.73
N LEU A 238 -3.01 -8.06 12.87
CA LEU A 238 -2.83 -7.31 14.11
C LEU A 238 -4.21 -6.86 14.62
N GLY A 239 -4.43 -6.92 15.94
CA GLY A 239 -5.74 -6.71 16.56
C GLY A 239 -6.01 -5.27 16.94
N THR A 240 -5.36 -4.78 18.01
CA THR A 240 -5.50 -3.43 18.54
C THR A 240 -4.17 -2.67 18.54
N GLY A 241 -4.22 -1.35 18.73
CA GLY A 241 -3.03 -0.51 18.77
C GLY A 241 -2.53 -0.07 17.40
N THR A 242 -1.27 0.31 17.33
CA THR A 242 -0.58 0.68 16.08
C THR A 242 -0.03 -0.59 15.41
N GLY A 243 -0.31 -0.78 14.12
CA GLY A 243 0.18 -1.91 13.36
C GLY A 243 1.26 -1.52 12.36
N GLN A 244 2.33 -2.30 12.25
CA GLN A 244 3.30 -2.15 11.18
C GLN A 244 3.50 -3.47 10.43
N LEU A 245 3.40 -3.42 9.11
CA LEU A 245 3.80 -4.49 8.21
C LEU A 245 4.96 -4.03 7.34
N GLU A 246 5.98 -4.87 7.23
CA GLU A 246 7.11 -4.66 6.35
C GLU A 246 7.36 -5.90 5.49
N LEU A 247 7.30 -5.74 4.17
CA LEU A 247 7.69 -6.75 3.19
C LEU A 247 9.01 -6.32 2.53
N ASN A 248 10.04 -7.14 2.72
CA ASN A 248 11.46 -6.85 2.49
C ASN A 248 11.96 -5.64 3.30
N ARG A 249 12.98 -5.88 4.13
CA ARG A 249 13.56 -4.85 4.99
C ARG A 249 14.58 -3.99 4.25
N LEU A 250 14.60 -2.68 4.55
CA LEU A 250 15.49 -1.70 3.87
C LEU A 250 16.95 -2.17 3.85
N GLY A 251 17.61 -1.97 2.70
CA GLY A 251 19.02 -2.28 2.51
C GLY A 251 19.30 -3.72 2.05
N GLN A 252 18.28 -4.55 1.93
CA GLN A 252 18.38 -5.88 1.33
C GLN A 252 18.05 -5.77 -0.16
N SER A 253 18.95 -6.14 -1.07
CA SER A 253 18.58 -6.39 -2.48
C SER A 253 17.81 -7.70 -2.64
N GLY A 254 16.91 -7.96 -1.68
CA GLY A 254 16.26 -9.25 -1.50
C GLY A 254 15.13 -9.44 -2.49
N ARG A 255 14.76 -10.71 -2.65
CA ARG A 255 13.57 -11.12 -3.39
C ARG A 255 12.63 -11.86 -2.45
N SER A 256 11.44 -11.29 -2.27
CA SER A 256 10.33 -11.94 -1.61
C SER A 256 9.38 -12.55 -2.63
N THR A 257 9.23 -13.87 -2.59
CA THR A 257 8.30 -14.60 -3.46
C THR A 257 7.31 -15.38 -2.60
N ILE A 258 6.03 -15.07 -2.77
CA ILE A 258 4.90 -15.80 -2.17
C ILE A 258 4.09 -16.37 -3.33
N ASN A 259 4.13 -17.69 -3.53
CA ASN A 259 3.44 -18.32 -4.66
C ASN A 259 1.91 -18.28 -4.51
N GLY A 260 1.40 -18.26 -3.28
CA GLY A 260 -0.03 -18.18 -2.98
C GLY A 260 -0.53 -16.75 -2.80
N ASN A 261 -1.54 -16.59 -1.95
CA ASN A 261 -2.06 -15.29 -1.55
C ASN A 261 -1.27 -14.71 -0.38
N PHE A 262 -1.16 -13.39 -0.34
CA PHE A 262 -0.74 -12.63 0.83
C PHE A 262 -1.94 -11.82 1.34
N SER A 263 -2.31 -12.01 2.61
CA SER A 263 -3.36 -11.21 3.25
C SER A 263 -2.86 -10.62 4.56
N TYR A 264 -3.01 -9.30 4.70
CA TYR A 264 -2.74 -8.58 5.94
C TYR A 264 -3.99 -7.84 6.43
N GLN A 265 -4.25 -7.94 7.73
CA GLN A 265 -5.24 -7.16 8.43
C GLN A 265 -4.55 -6.34 9.53
N GLY A 266 -4.57 -5.01 9.39
CA GLY A 266 -4.05 -4.06 10.35
C GLY A 266 -4.88 -3.95 11.63
N ALA A 267 -4.31 -3.27 12.61
CA ALA A 267 -4.84 -3.08 13.94
C ALA A 267 -5.90 -1.96 13.99
N THR A 268 -6.62 -1.82 15.11
CA THR A 268 -7.64 -0.76 15.25
C THR A 268 -7.11 0.67 15.42
N GLY A 269 -5.80 0.89 15.42
CA GLY A 269 -5.16 2.20 15.48
C GLY A 269 -4.40 2.52 14.19
N SER A 270 -3.38 3.37 14.26
CA SER A 270 -2.62 3.75 13.06
C SER A 270 -1.88 2.56 12.46
N ASP A 271 -1.99 2.36 11.15
CA ASP A 271 -1.36 1.24 10.45
C ASP A 271 -0.36 1.72 9.41
N ASN A 272 0.84 1.14 9.40
CA ASN A 272 1.88 1.42 8.41
C ASN A 272 2.21 0.15 7.61
N ILE A 273 2.21 0.25 6.28
CA ILE A 273 2.72 -0.79 5.39
C ILE A 273 3.90 -0.25 4.61
N TYR A 274 4.98 -1.02 4.62
CA TYR A 274 6.15 -0.78 3.77
C TYR A 274 6.38 -1.96 2.82
N LEU A 275 6.38 -1.69 1.52
CA LEU A 275 6.78 -2.61 0.47
C LEU A 275 8.11 -2.15 -0.12
N ARG A 276 9.09 -3.04 -0.19
CA ARG A 276 10.45 -2.65 -0.63
C ARG A 276 11.05 -3.67 -1.59
N ASP A 277 11.95 -3.20 -2.43
CA ASP A 277 12.73 -4.06 -3.34
C ASP A 277 11.83 -4.98 -4.18
N ASN A 278 12.24 -6.24 -4.42
CA ASN A 278 11.53 -7.15 -5.31
C ASN A 278 10.49 -7.97 -4.54
N ILE A 279 9.20 -7.76 -4.82
CA ILE A 279 8.09 -8.49 -4.21
C ILE A 279 7.25 -9.15 -5.30
N THR A 280 7.12 -10.47 -5.21
CA THR A 280 6.25 -11.27 -6.08
C THR A 280 5.20 -12.00 -5.25
N VAL A 281 3.92 -11.72 -5.51
CA VAL A 281 2.78 -12.47 -4.94
C VAL A 281 2.00 -13.13 -6.07
N GLY A 282 2.17 -14.45 -6.24
CA GLY A 282 1.56 -15.20 -7.35
C GLY A 282 0.02 -15.13 -7.36
N GLY A 283 -0.60 -15.04 -6.19
CA GLY A 283 -2.04 -14.88 -6.01
C GLY A 283 -2.47 -13.43 -5.77
N LYS A 284 -3.39 -13.26 -4.82
CA LYS A 284 -3.91 -11.95 -4.40
C LYS A 284 -3.03 -11.36 -3.29
N LEU A 285 -2.68 -10.08 -3.43
CA LEU A 285 -2.17 -9.22 -2.37
C LEU A 285 -3.35 -8.43 -1.77
N ASP A 286 -3.82 -8.83 -0.59
CA ASP A 286 -4.99 -8.25 0.11
C ASP A 286 -4.56 -7.54 1.40
N LEU A 287 -4.57 -6.21 1.38
CA LEU A 287 -4.12 -5.35 2.48
C LEU A 287 -5.32 -4.59 3.04
N LYS A 288 -5.67 -4.82 4.31
CA LYS A 288 -6.82 -4.18 4.97
C LYS A 288 -6.38 -3.54 6.26
N MET A 289 -6.36 -2.22 6.30
CA MET A 289 -6.06 -1.47 7.51
C MET A 289 -7.27 -1.49 8.43
N GLY A 290 -7.05 -1.35 9.74
CA GLY A 290 -8.15 -1.29 10.68
C GLY A 290 -8.73 0.11 10.78
N LYS A 291 -9.03 0.55 12.00
CA LYS A 291 -9.60 1.88 12.24
C LYS A 291 -8.46 2.84 12.51
N GLY A 292 -8.61 4.12 12.18
CA GLY A 292 -7.54 5.11 12.38
C GLY A 292 -6.81 5.46 11.09
N ASP A 293 -5.67 6.12 11.23
CA ASP A 293 -4.85 6.60 10.13
C ASP A 293 -4.13 5.43 9.45
N SER A 294 -3.79 5.57 8.17
CA SER A 294 -3.02 4.53 7.48
C SER A 294 -2.01 5.08 6.51
N GLN A 295 -0.83 4.47 6.51
CA GLN A 295 0.27 4.71 5.58
C GLN A 295 0.49 3.47 4.72
N PHE A 296 0.60 3.64 3.41
CA PHE A 296 0.97 2.57 2.49
C PHE A 296 2.06 3.04 1.52
N ASP A 297 3.29 2.61 1.77
CA ASP A 297 4.47 3.10 1.09
C ASP A 297 5.23 2.01 0.32
N GLY A 298 5.62 2.33 -0.90
CA GLY A 298 6.66 1.67 -1.69
C GLY A 298 7.97 2.45 -1.66
N ASP A 299 9.11 1.76 -1.59
CA ASP A 299 10.41 2.43 -1.74
C ASP A 299 10.79 2.65 -3.20
N SER A 300 11.70 3.58 -3.49
CA SER A 300 12.10 3.90 -4.88
C SER A 300 12.75 2.74 -5.65
N ARG A 301 12.96 1.58 -5.03
CA ARG A 301 13.53 0.37 -5.64
C ARG A 301 12.48 -0.74 -5.80
N LEU A 302 11.21 -0.46 -5.51
CA LEU A 302 10.14 -1.43 -5.53
C LEU A 302 9.93 -1.98 -6.96
N ASP A 303 10.05 -3.30 -7.09
CA ASP A 303 9.54 -4.08 -8.23
C ASP A 303 8.43 -4.97 -7.69
N LEU A 304 7.18 -4.54 -7.89
CA LEU A 304 6.01 -5.24 -7.40
C LEU A 304 5.32 -6.01 -8.52
N THR A 305 5.26 -7.33 -8.37
CA THR A 305 4.42 -8.21 -9.20
C THR A 305 3.36 -8.91 -8.34
N ALA A 306 2.08 -8.78 -8.70
CA ALA A 306 1.01 -9.52 -8.04
C ALA A 306 -0.09 -10.03 -9.01
N GLY A 307 -0.73 -11.15 -8.67
CA GLY A 307 -1.86 -11.68 -9.46
C GLY A 307 -3.08 -10.74 -9.45
N SER A 308 -3.39 -10.15 -8.30
CA SER A 308 -4.36 -9.04 -8.12
C SER A 308 -4.02 -8.28 -6.84
N LEU A 309 -4.33 -6.99 -6.77
CA LEU A 309 -4.07 -6.17 -5.60
C LEU A 309 -5.35 -5.53 -5.07
N ASN A 310 -5.59 -5.69 -3.76
CA ASN A 310 -6.64 -5.00 -3.05
C ASN A 310 -6.04 -4.29 -1.84
N TYR A 311 -6.17 -2.97 -1.77
CA TYR A 311 -5.88 -2.15 -0.60
C TYR A 311 -7.17 -1.54 -0.06
N THR A 312 -7.40 -1.66 1.25
CA THR A 312 -8.47 -0.97 1.97
C THR A 312 -7.83 -0.19 3.11
N ALA A 313 -7.86 1.13 3.00
CA ALA A 313 -7.29 2.03 4.00
C ALA A 313 -8.20 2.15 5.22
N GLY A 314 -7.67 2.75 6.29
CA GLY A 314 -8.41 3.01 7.52
C GLY A 314 -9.43 4.14 7.38
N THR A 315 -10.15 4.41 8.47
CA THR A 315 -11.19 5.46 8.51
C THR A 315 -10.66 6.86 8.83
N GLY A 316 -9.42 6.96 9.30
CA GLY A 316 -8.71 8.21 9.58
C GLY A 316 -8.10 8.81 8.32
N THR A 317 -7.04 9.60 8.48
CA THR A 317 -6.26 10.19 7.40
C THR A 317 -5.43 9.09 6.74
N ASN A 318 -5.52 9.00 5.41
CA ASN A 318 -4.80 7.99 4.67
C ASN A 318 -3.84 8.66 3.70
N TYR A 319 -2.57 8.32 3.83
CA TYR A 319 -1.55 8.73 2.88
C TYR A 319 -0.83 7.48 2.39
N GLY A 320 -0.25 7.58 1.20
CA GLY A 320 0.55 6.51 0.68
C GLY A 320 1.03 6.83 -0.71
N GLY A 321 2.02 6.07 -1.13
CA GLY A 321 2.58 6.16 -2.45
C GLY A 321 3.25 4.83 -2.75
N LEU A 322 3.03 4.30 -3.93
CA LEU A 322 3.92 3.28 -4.46
C LEU A 322 4.93 3.99 -5.33
N ASP A 323 6.07 4.31 -4.74
CA ASP A 323 7.26 4.68 -5.51
C ASP A 323 8.01 3.41 -5.88
N GLY A 324 8.71 3.37 -7.01
CA GLY A 324 9.42 2.17 -7.43
C GLY A 324 9.95 2.20 -8.86
N ILE A 325 10.36 1.02 -9.33
CA ILE A 325 10.82 0.78 -10.70
C ILE A 325 9.66 0.27 -11.55
N THR A 326 9.00 -0.82 -11.09
CA THR A 326 7.86 -1.39 -11.82
C THR A 326 6.68 -1.77 -10.92
N PHE A 327 5.47 -1.62 -11.46
CA PHE A 327 4.21 -2.05 -10.85
C PHE A 327 3.44 -2.94 -11.82
N THR A 328 3.45 -4.25 -11.59
CA THR A 328 2.81 -5.25 -12.46
C THR A 328 1.70 -6.01 -11.75
N ILE A 329 0.45 -5.79 -12.16
CA ILE A 329 -0.73 -6.49 -11.66
C ILE A 329 -1.39 -7.28 -12.79
N VAL A 330 -1.47 -8.61 -12.65
CA VAL A 330 -1.97 -9.49 -13.71
C VAL A 330 -3.47 -9.29 -13.99
N LYS A 331 -4.26 -9.03 -12.94
CA LYS A 331 -5.71 -8.78 -13.02
C LYS A 331 -6.03 -7.36 -12.55
N ASP A 332 -6.91 -7.22 -11.56
CA ASP A 332 -7.38 -5.93 -11.08
C ASP A 332 -6.52 -5.40 -9.92
N ALA A 333 -6.35 -4.08 -9.90
CA ALA A 333 -5.79 -3.31 -8.80
C ALA A 333 -6.90 -2.41 -8.21
N VAL A 334 -7.21 -2.57 -6.93
CA VAL A 334 -8.31 -1.86 -6.27
C VAL A 334 -7.81 -1.18 -4.99
N PHE A 335 -7.98 0.13 -4.93
CA PHE A 335 -7.64 0.99 -3.80
C PHE A 335 -8.92 1.59 -3.22
N ASN A 336 -9.28 1.20 -1.99
CA ASN A 336 -10.45 1.73 -1.27
C ASN A 336 -9.99 2.59 -0.09
N MET A 337 -10.04 3.89 -0.26
CA MET A 337 -9.81 4.85 0.82
C MET A 337 -11.11 4.99 1.63
N ALA A 338 -11.16 4.41 2.83
CA ALA A 338 -12.34 4.48 3.71
C ALA A 338 -12.37 5.76 4.57
N SER A 339 -11.54 6.76 4.22
CA SER A 339 -11.29 7.94 5.04
C SER A 339 -12.54 8.78 5.29
N THR A 340 -12.63 9.30 6.51
CA THR A 340 -13.52 10.41 6.85
C THR A 340 -12.88 11.78 6.64
N THR A 341 -11.57 11.83 6.42
CA THR A 341 -10.73 13.00 6.18
C THR A 341 -10.11 12.90 4.78
N ASP A 342 -9.07 13.69 4.52
CA ASP A 342 -8.41 13.73 3.23
C ASP A 342 -7.61 12.45 2.98
N SER A 343 -7.50 12.05 1.71
CA SER A 343 -6.75 10.89 1.27
C SER A 343 -5.86 11.22 0.09
N MET A 344 -4.57 10.91 0.18
CA MET A 344 -3.61 11.10 -0.91
C MET A 344 -2.99 9.77 -1.25
N PHE A 345 -2.98 9.40 -2.53
CA PHE A 345 -2.33 8.19 -2.99
C PHE A 345 -1.65 8.40 -4.34
N SER A 346 -0.39 8.01 -4.47
CA SER A 346 0.32 8.02 -5.76
C SER A 346 0.77 6.61 -6.16
N ILE A 347 0.88 6.39 -7.46
CA ILE A 347 1.67 5.28 -8.03
C ILE A 347 2.68 5.95 -8.96
N SER A 348 3.94 5.99 -8.53
CA SER A 348 5.04 6.64 -9.24
C SER A 348 6.13 5.61 -9.56
N MET A 349 6.20 5.15 -10.80
CA MET A 349 7.17 4.14 -11.22
C MET A 349 8.15 4.74 -12.21
N GLU A 350 9.46 4.51 -12.03
CA GLU A 350 10.50 4.95 -12.96
C GLU A 350 10.25 4.37 -14.36
N ASP A 351 10.04 3.06 -14.48
CA ASP A 351 9.94 2.39 -15.78
C ASP A 351 8.48 2.23 -16.23
N ALA A 352 7.68 1.45 -15.49
CA ALA A 352 6.38 1.02 -15.99
C ALA A 352 5.33 0.66 -14.93
N ILE A 353 4.08 0.98 -15.26
CA ILE A 353 2.86 0.54 -14.60
C ILE A 353 2.07 -0.35 -15.56
N THR A 354 1.88 -1.62 -15.23
CA THR A 354 1.11 -2.58 -16.04
C THR A 354 -0.01 -3.22 -15.21
N VAL A 355 -1.25 -3.08 -15.66
CA VAL A 355 -2.43 -3.71 -15.06
C VAL A 355 -3.25 -4.44 -16.14
N GLY A 356 -3.22 -5.77 -16.10
CA GLY A 356 -3.92 -6.60 -17.10
C GLY A 356 -5.45 -6.55 -17.01
N GLY A 357 -5.99 -6.12 -15.87
CA GLY A 357 -7.42 -5.85 -15.63
C GLY A 357 -7.72 -4.37 -15.46
N GLY A 358 -8.64 -4.05 -14.56
CA GLY A 358 -8.97 -2.66 -14.19
C GLY A 358 -8.14 -2.11 -13.04
N LEU A 359 -7.92 -0.81 -13.04
CA LEU A 359 -7.41 -0.06 -11.90
C LEU A 359 -8.53 0.81 -11.34
N SER A 360 -8.89 0.62 -10.07
CA SER A 360 -9.95 1.39 -9.42
C SER A 360 -9.44 2.05 -8.15
N TYR A 361 -9.57 3.38 -8.07
CA TYR A 361 -9.42 4.16 -6.87
C TYR A 361 -10.80 4.64 -6.38
N LYS A 362 -11.10 4.37 -5.12
CA LYS A 362 -12.31 4.84 -4.44
C LYS A 362 -11.91 5.69 -3.24
N GLY A 363 -12.04 7.00 -3.39
CA GLY A 363 -11.81 8.00 -2.35
C GLY A 363 -12.82 7.96 -1.20
N GLY A 364 -12.43 8.56 -0.08
CA GLY A 364 -13.23 8.72 1.13
C GLY A 364 -14.21 9.89 1.07
N LYS A 365 -14.52 10.45 2.25
CA LYS A 365 -15.41 11.61 2.44
C LYS A 365 -14.68 12.96 2.52
N GLY A 366 -13.39 13.01 2.83
CA GLY A 366 -12.61 14.25 2.70
C GLY A 366 -12.08 14.43 1.27
N GLY A 367 -11.19 15.38 1.05
CA GLY A 367 -10.57 15.59 -0.25
C GLY A 367 -9.74 14.38 -0.68
N ASN A 368 -9.69 14.08 -1.97
CA ASN A 368 -8.99 12.89 -2.46
C ASN A 368 -8.07 13.24 -3.60
N GLU A 369 -6.81 12.87 -3.50
CA GLU A 369 -5.83 13.00 -4.57
C GLU A 369 -5.36 11.60 -4.99
N PHE A 370 -5.44 11.31 -6.29
CA PHE A 370 -4.89 10.09 -6.87
C PHE A 370 -4.03 10.42 -8.09
N SER A 371 -2.75 10.07 -8.03
CA SER A 371 -1.81 10.31 -9.12
C SER A 371 -1.22 9.01 -9.66
N ILE A 372 -1.08 8.93 -10.98
CA ILE A 372 -0.36 7.87 -11.70
C ILE A 372 0.75 8.56 -12.50
N VAL A 373 2.00 8.25 -12.18
CA VAL A 373 3.19 8.83 -12.80
C VAL A 373 4.12 7.70 -13.24
N SER A 374 4.43 7.60 -14.53
CA SER A 374 5.42 6.66 -15.05
C SER A 374 5.76 6.93 -16.51
N GLU A 375 6.92 6.50 -17.00
CA GLU A 375 7.22 6.56 -18.44
C GLU A 375 6.18 5.78 -19.27
N VAL A 376 5.77 4.59 -18.78
CA VAL A 376 4.82 3.73 -19.48
C VAL A 376 3.67 3.30 -18.57
N VAL A 377 2.43 3.59 -18.97
CA VAL A 377 1.23 3.15 -18.26
C VAL A 377 0.34 2.27 -19.17
N ASP A 378 0.25 0.98 -18.89
CA ASP A 378 -0.60 0.03 -19.62
C ASP A 378 -1.70 -0.55 -18.72
N ILE A 379 -2.95 -0.11 -18.90
CA ILE A 379 -4.12 -0.56 -18.14
C ILE A 379 -5.15 -1.11 -19.12
N HIS A 380 -5.19 -2.43 -19.29
CA HIS A 380 -6.00 -3.09 -20.34
C HIS A 380 -7.51 -2.96 -20.08
N GLY A 381 -7.90 -2.86 -18.82
CA GLY A 381 -9.28 -2.73 -18.39
C GLY A 381 -9.73 -1.29 -18.15
N ARG A 382 -10.57 -1.12 -17.14
CA ARG A 382 -11.11 0.19 -16.76
C ARG A 382 -10.17 0.87 -15.77
N LEU A 383 -9.74 2.08 -16.07
CA LEU A 383 -9.22 3.03 -15.10
C LEU A 383 -10.41 3.82 -14.51
N GLN A 384 -10.58 3.76 -13.19
CA GLN A 384 -11.71 4.39 -12.50
C GLN A 384 -11.25 5.15 -11.27
N PHE A 385 -11.62 6.43 -11.20
CA PHE A 385 -11.59 7.23 -9.99
C PHE A 385 -13.02 7.49 -9.52
N SER A 386 -13.29 7.33 -8.23
CA SER A 386 -14.59 7.69 -7.64
C SER A 386 -14.41 8.22 -6.24
N SER A 387 -15.12 9.28 -5.86
CA SER A 387 -15.12 9.80 -4.49
C SER A 387 -16.54 9.84 -3.92
N THR A 388 -16.69 9.73 -2.58
CA THR A 388 -18.02 9.68 -1.95
C THR A 388 -18.27 10.87 -1.05
N ARG A 389 -18.95 11.89 -1.60
CA ARG A 389 -19.32 13.13 -0.88
C ARG A 389 -18.11 13.96 -0.40
N SER A 390 -16.98 13.88 -1.10
CA SER A 390 -15.81 14.69 -0.81
C SER A 390 -16.00 16.18 -1.08
N MET A 391 -15.09 16.97 -0.50
CA MET A 391 -14.90 18.37 -0.86
C MET A 391 -14.16 18.39 -2.19
N ASN A 392 -12.83 18.47 -2.20
CA ASN A 392 -12.08 18.67 -3.44
C ASN A 392 -11.34 17.40 -3.86
N ASN A 393 -11.33 17.08 -5.15
CA ASN A 393 -10.65 15.89 -5.65
C ASN A 393 -9.61 16.23 -6.72
N GLY A 394 -8.48 15.56 -6.67
CA GLY A 394 -7.42 15.61 -7.67
C GLY A 394 -7.28 14.24 -8.34
N PHE A 395 -7.17 14.24 -9.66
CA PHE A 395 -6.63 13.11 -10.39
C PHE A 395 -5.58 13.58 -11.40
N THR A 396 -4.44 12.90 -11.42
CA THR A 396 -3.38 13.15 -12.39
C THR A 396 -2.96 11.84 -13.04
N LEU A 397 -2.94 11.82 -14.37
CA LEU A 397 -2.23 10.81 -15.16
C LEU A 397 -1.13 11.55 -15.94
N ASP A 398 0.12 11.32 -15.51
CA ASP A 398 1.32 11.90 -16.11
C ASP A 398 2.20 10.75 -16.64
N ALA A 399 2.27 10.60 -17.95
CA ALA A 399 3.02 9.52 -18.58
C ALA A 399 3.46 9.89 -20.00
N ASP A 400 4.68 9.48 -20.36
CA ASP A 400 5.22 9.65 -21.72
C ASP A 400 4.40 8.84 -22.73
N SER A 401 3.97 7.63 -22.33
CA SER A 401 3.07 6.79 -23.11
C SER A 401 2.07 6.07 -22.23
N ALA A 402 0.83 5.99 -22.67
CA ALA A 402 -0.19 5.22 -21.96
C ALA A 402 -1.19 4.54 -22.87
N LEU A 403 -1.63 3.35 -22.49
CA LEU A 403 -2.68 2.58 -23.15
C LEU A 403 -3.74 2.21 -22.12
N ILE A 404 -4.93 2.80 -22.22
CA ILE A 404 -6.01 2.62 -21.25
C ILE A 404 -7.25 2.07 -21.93
N GLY A 405 -7.81 0.98 -21.38
CA GLY A 405 -9.01 0.34 -21.93
C GLY A 405 -10.25 1.24 -21.87
N SER A 406 -10.61 1.80 -20.73
CA SER A 406 -11.67 2.83 -20.61
C SER A 406 -11.41 3.71 -19.39
N PHE A 407 -11.85 4.96 -19.41
CA PHE A 407 -11.60 5.90 -18.31
C PHE A 407 -12.88 6.47 -17.71
N TYR A 408 -13.01 6.36 -16.39
CA TYR A 408 -14.17 6.84 -15.65
C TYR A 408 -13.71 7.69 -14.47
N TYR A 409 -14.18 8.93 -14.43
CA TYR A 409 -13.98 9.82 -13.30
C TYR A 409 -15.34 10.19 -12.72
N TYR A 410 -15.51 9.93 -11.43
CA TYR A 410 -16.68 10.30 -10.65
C TYR A 410 -16.25 11.18 -9.49
N GLY A 411 -16.27 12.48 -9.74
CA GLY A 411 -16.19 13.52 -8.73
C GLY A 411 -17.36 13.49 -7.76
N SER A 412 -17.34 14.44 -6.83
CA SER A 412 -18.34 14.50 -5.76
C SER A 412 -19.04 15.86 -5.69
N ARG A 413 -19.08 16.49 -4.51
CA ARG A 413 -19.75 17.77 -4.34
C ARG A 413 -18.81 18.93 -4.59
N GLY A 414 -17.60 18.97 -4.03
CA GLY A 414 -16.72 20.14 -4.17
C GLY A 414 -16.03 20.24 -5.52
N GLY A 415 -14.84 20.85 -5.56
CA GLY A 415 -14.12 21.18 -6.78
C GLY A 415 -13.17 20.07 -7.21
N ASP A 416 -13.15 19.78 -8.50
CA ASP A 416 -12.32 18.72 -9.04
C ASP A 416 -11.23 19.27 -9.96
N ILE A 417 -10.00 18.79 -9.79
CA ILE A 417 -8.87 19.02 -10.70
C ILE A 417 -8.54 17.68 -11.36
N LEU A 418 -8.61 17.62 -12.68
CA LEU A 418 -8.36 16.43 -13.47
C LEU A 418 -7.35 16.74 -14.57
N ASN A 419 -6.20 16.10 -14.49
CA ASN A 419 -5.07 16.26 -15.39
C ASN A 419 -4.80 14.93 -16.11
N ILE A 420 -4.85 14.93 -17.45
CA ILE A 420 -4.54 13.78 -18.31
C ILE A 420 -3.55 14.23 -19.37
N GLY A 421 -2.37 13.61 -19.44
CA GLY A 421 -1.34 14.00 -20.39
C GLY A 421 -0.05 14.38 -19.69
N ASP A 422 0.99 14.51 -20.49
CA ASP A 422 2.24 15.13 -20.06
C ASP A 422 2.08 16.66 -20.17
N PHE A 423 2.35 17.37 -19.07
CA PHE A 423 2.23 18.83 -19.00
C PHE A 423 3.58 19.55 -19.14
N TYR A 424 4.68 18.80 -19.09
CA TYR A 424 6.03 19.35 -18.95
C TYR A 424 6.93 18.99 -20.12
N SER A 425 6.70 17.89 -20.82
CA SER A 425 7.47 17.51 -22.01
C SER A 425 6.79 17.96 -23.30
N GLN A 426 7.60 18.05 -24.36
CA GLN A 426 7.16 18.34 -25.73
C GLN A 426 6.93 17.04 -26.52
N THR A 427 6.52 15.96 -25.85
CA THR A 427 6.41 14.65 -26.48
C THR A 427 5.28 14.59 -27.50
N THR A 428 5.34 13.56 -28.35
CA THR A 428 4.32 13.26 -29.36
C THR A 428 3.22 12.40 -28.76
N LEU A 429 1.94 12.78 -28.87
CA LEU A 429 0.72 11.95 -28.71
C LEU A 429 0.96 10.52 -28.17
N GLY A 430 1.31 10.40 -26.89
CA GLY A 430 1.71 9.13 -26.28
C GLY A 430 0.56 8.39 -25.59
N ILE A 431 -0.47 9.12 -25.18
CA ILE A 431 -1.59 8.57 -24.41
C ILE A 431 -2.73 8.14 -25.34
N GLN A 432 -3.21 6.92 -25.19
CA GLN A 432 -4.34 6.36 -25.92
C GLN A 432 -5.39 5.78 -24.97
N ILE A 433 -6.62 6.28 -25.07
CA ILE A 433 -7.78 5.72 -24.37
C ILE A 433 -8.67 5.02 -25.40
N LEU A 434 -8.70 3.68 -25.33
CA LEU A 434 -9.28 2.81 -26.36
C LEU A 434 -10.81 2.82 -26.35
N GLY A 435 -11.40 2.83 -25.15
CA GLY A 435 -12.84 2.72 -24.93
C GLY A 435 -13.48 4.04 -24.52
N LYS A 436 -14.60 3.93 -23.81
CA LYS A 436 -15.38 5.10 -23.40
C LYS A 436 -14.64 5.89 -22.33
N THR A 437 -14.65 7.22 -22.46
CA THR A 437 -14.27 8.16 -21.43
C THR A 437 -15.52 8.85 -20.87
N TYR A 438 -15.72 8.76 -19.56
CA TYR A 438 -16.84 9.39 -18.86
C TYR A 438 -16.32 10.15 -17.65
N LEU A 439 -16.42 11.48 -17.69
CA LEU A 439 -15.95 12.37 -16.63
C LEU A 439 -17.16 13.10 -16.05
N ALA A 440 -17.51 12.80 -14.81
CA ALA A 440 -18.53 13.54 -14.05
C ALA A 440 -17.83 14.28 -12.92
N MET A 441 -17.61 15.57 -13.12
CA MET A 441 -16.94 16.46 -12.17
C MET A 441 -17.92 16.96 -11.11
N GLY A 442 -17.37 17.64 -10.11
CA GLY A 442 -18.06 18.17 -8.95
C GLY A 442 -19.09 19.24 -9.30
N SER A 443 -19.91 19.60 -8.31
CA SER A 443 -21.11 20.42 -8.54
C SER A 443 -21.23 21.66 -7.65
N TYR A 444 -20.25 21.91 -6.76
CA TYR A 444 -20.31 22.99 -5.79
C TYR A 444 -19.18 24.01 -5.95
N GLU A 445 -17.95 23.60 -6.25
CA GLU A 445 -16.80 24.53 -6.40
C GLU A 445 -16.28 24.56 -7.84
N SER A 446 -15.16 25.27 -8.06
CA SER A 446 -14.51 25.33 -9.37
C SER A 446 -14.02 23.96 -9.80
N ASN A 447 -14.17 23.66 -11.09
CA ASN A 447 -13.75 22.41 -11.69
C ASN A 447 -12.73 22.74 -12.78
N GLU A 448 -11.65 21.98 -12.85
CA GLU A 448 -10.62 22.10 -13.88
C GLU A 448 -10.34 20.72 -14.49
N LEU A 449 -10.54 20.62 -15.80
CA LEU A 449 -10.13 19.48 -16.61
C LEU A 449 -9.11 19.95 -17.62
N ARG A 450 -7.91 19.39 -17.56
CA ARG A 450 -6.87 19.59 -18.56
C ARG A 450 -6.49 18.27 -19.21
N VAL A 451 -6.55 18.25 -20.54
CA VAL A 451 -6.18 17.12 -21.37
C VAL A 451 -5.16 17.56 -22.39
N THR A 452 -4.00 16.91 -22.41
CA THR A 452 -2.90 17.19 -23.33
C THR A 452 -2.46 15.88 -24.00
N ASP A 453 -2.05 15.94 -25.26
CA ASP A 453 -1.38 14.85 -25.98
C ASP A 453 -2.08 13.48 -25.94
N THR A 454 -3.42 13.50 -25.96
CA THR A 454 -4.23 12.29 -25.78
C THR A 454 -5.04 11.94 -27.02
N ILE A 455 -5.03 10.65 -27.41
CA ILE A 455 -5.89 10.08 -28.44
C ILE A 455 -7.04 9.31 -27.79
N PHE A 456 -8.25 9.83 -27.93
CA PHE A 456 -9.48 9.15 -27.54
C PHE A 456 -10.05 8.37 -28.72
N ARG A 457 -10.11 7.03 -28.59
CA ARG A 457 -10.68 6.17 -29.63
C ARG A 457 -12.17 5.90 -29.42
N GLY A 458 -12.65 5.89 -28.18
CA GLY A 458 -14.07 5.81 -27.85
C GLY A 458 -14.69 7.17 -27.57
N SER A 459 -16.01 7.18 -27.32
CA SER A 459 -16.75 8.40 -27.01
C SER A 459 -16.26 9.06 -25.72
N VAL A 460 -16.17 10.39 -25.74
CA VAL A 460 -15.82 11.21 -24.57
C VAL A 460 -17.06 11.98 -24.12
N SER A 461 -17.43 11.83 -22.85
CA SER A 461 -18.51 12.59 -22.23
C SER A 461 -18.03 13.27 -20.95
N ILE A 462 -18.20 14.59 -20.89
CA ILE A 462 -17.76 15.44 -19.79
C ILE A 462 -18.98 16.14 -19.24
N TYR A 463 -19.21 15.98 -17.94
CA TYR A 463 -20.30 16.59 -17.21
C TYR A 463 -19.72 17.38 -16.04
N SER A 464 -20.07 18.66 -15.97
CA SER A 464 -19.86 19.48 -14.78
C SER A 464 -21.14 20.30 -14.53
N GLY A 465 -21.30 20.81 -13.31
CA GLY A 465 -22.46 21.61 -12.98
C GLY A 465 -22.32 22.33 -11.66
N THR A 466 -21.41 23.30 -11.60
CA THR A 466 -21.19 24.14 -10.42
C THR A 466 -22.42 25.01 -10.15
N THR A 467 -23.09 24.81 -9.01
CA THR A 467 -24.39 25.45 -8.68
C THR A 467 -24.33 26.47 -7.54
N LYS A 468 -23.22 26.57 -6.81
CA LYS A 468 -23.14 27.37 -5.58
C LYS A 468 -21.95 28.33 -5.61
N GLY A 469 -22.24 29.62 -5.50
CA GLY A 469 -21.25 30.70 -5.35
C GLY A 469 -21.98 32.03 -5.39
N GLU A 470 -22.00 32.75 -4.27
CA GLU A 470 -22.36 34.18 -4.26
C GLU A 470 -21.21 35.03 -4.84
N ASP A 471 -20.02 34.43 -4.93
CA ASP A 471 -18.82 35.02 -5.50
C ASP A 471 -18.67 34.62 -6.97
N TYR A 472 -18.66 35.61 -7.87
CA TYR A 472 -18.52 35.49 -9.33
C TYR A 472 -17.17 34.89 -9.79
N GLU A 473 -16.31 34.42 -8.89
CA GLU A 473 -14.96 33.93 -9.21
C GLU A 473 -14.88 32.43 -9.48
N ARG A 474 -15.98 31.68 -9.27
CA ARG A 474 -16.00 30.24 -9.54
C ARG A 474 -16.12 29.98 -11.04
N THR A 475 -15.24 29.13 -11.57
CA THR A 475 -15.19 28.82 -12.99
C THR A 475 -15.10 27.31 -13.22
N GLU A 476 -15.72 26.86 -14.31
CA GLU A 476 -15.61 25.49 -14.81
C GLU A 476 -14.71 25.49 -16.06
N ILE A 477 -13.48 25.02 -15.92
CA ILE A 477 -12.48 25.04 -16.99
C ILE A 477 -12.38 23.65 -17.62
N VAL A 478 -12.57 23.58 -18.94
CA VAL A 478 -12.28 22.40 -19.75
C VAL A 478 -11.28 22.79 -20.83
N GLN A 479 -10.08 22.25 -20.75
CA GLN A 479 -8.98 22.53 -21.66
C GLN A 479 -8.51 21.25 -22.35
N MET A 480 -8.52 21.27 -23.68
CA MET A 480 -8.05 20.16 -24.52
C MET A 480 -7.00 20.67 -25.48
N ILE A 481 -5.82 20.06 -25.47
CA ILE A 481 -4.64 20.54 -26.19
C ILE A 481 -3.98 19.37 -26.93
N ASP A 482 -3.63 19.61 -28.20
CA ASP A 482 -2.95 18.66 -29.11
C ASP A 482 -3.49 17.22 -28.98
N SER A 483 -4.82 17.09 -28.94
CA SER A 483 -5.50 15.81 -28.71
C SER A 483 -6.32 15.39 -29.93
N ALA A 484 -6.58 14.09 -30.06
CA ALA A 484 -7.35 13.54 -31.16
C ALA A 484 -8.56 12.74 -30.67
N PHE A 485 -9.74 12.99 -31.25
CA PHE A 485 -11.01 12.40 -30.87
C PHE A 485 -11.58 11.61 -32.06
N GLN A 486 -11.41 10.28 -32.05
CA GLN A 486 -11.86 9.41 -33.14
C GLN A 486 -13.37 9.17 -33.14
N ASP A 487 -14.02 9.37 -31.99
CA ASP A 487 -15.46 9.24 -31.80
C ASP A 487 -16.08 10.57 -31.28
N TYR A 488 -17.33 10.52 -30.81
CA TYR A 488 -18.06 11.69 -30.31
C TYR A 488 -17.37 12.36 -29.12
N LEU A 489 -17.31 13.69 -29.14
CA LEU A 489 -17.01 14.51 -27.98
C LEU A 489 -18.29 15.23 -27.53
N TYR A 490 -18.65 15.04 -26.26
CA TYR A 490 -19.80 15.67 -25.62
C TYR A 490 -19.36 16.37 -24.32
N ILE A 491 -19.53 17.69 -24.26
CA ILE A 491 -19.26 18.52 -23.09
C ILE A 491 -20.57 19.15 -22.63
N SER A 492 -20.91 18.98 -21.35
CA SER A 492 -22.11 19.55 -20.73
C SER A 492 -21.77 20.16 -19.37
N GLN A 493 -21.70 21.49 -19.32
CA GLN A 493 -21.43 22.28 -18.12
C GLN A 493 -22.72 22.97 -17.70
N SER A 494 -23.63 22.24 -17.05
CA SER A 494 -25.01 22.71 -16.81
C SER A 494 -25.17 23.58 -15.55
N GLY A 495 -24.05 24.13 -15.05
CA GLY A 495 -23.98 24.91 -13.81
C GLY A 495 -24.69 26.26 -13.89
N THR A 496 -24.55 27.05 -12.83
CA THR A 496 -24.97 28.46 -12.79
C THR A 496 -23.78 29.43 -12.75
N GLN A 497 -22.57 28.92 -12.92
CA GLN A 497 -21.32 29.66 -12.89
C GLN A 497 -20.70 29.69 -14.29
N ASN A 498 -19.71 30.56 -14.49
CA ASN A 498 -19.07 30.73 -15.79
C ASN A 498 -18.35 29.45 -16.22
N SER A 499 -18.65 29.00 -17.44
CA SER A 499 -18.02 27.86 -18.09
C SER A 499 -16.98 28.34 -19.09
N ASN A 500 -15.75 27.85 -19.01
CA ASN A 500 -14.66 28.18 -19.92
C ASN A 500 -14.18 26.92 -20.64
N VAL A 501 -14.45 26.82 -21.94
CA VAL A 501 -14.02 25.69 -22.79
C VAL A 501 -12.94 26.14 -23.76
N TYR A 502 -11.78 25.51 -23.68
CA TYR A 502 -10.59 25.80 -24.48
C TYR A 502 -10.22 24.59 -25.33
N LEU A 503 -10.36 24.72 -26.65
CA LEU A 503 -10.00 23.68 -27.61
C LEU A 503 -8.85 24.14 -28.49
N HIS A 504 -7.67 23.55 -28.28
CA HIS A 504 -6.42 23.93 -28.92
C HIS A 504 -5.73 22.80 -29.68
N ASN A 505 -5.41 23.05 -30.95
CA ASN A 505 -4.60 22.15 -31.79
C ASN A 505 -5.17 20.72 -31.94
N ASN A 506 -6.47 20.53 -31.80
CA ASN A 506 -7.09 19.21 -31.73
C ASN A 506 -7.60 18.69 -33.08
N THR A 507 -7.76 17.38 -33.21
CA THR A 507 -8.45 16.74 -34.35
C THR A 507 -9.71 16.00 -33.92
N TYR A 508 -10.85 16.29 -34.55
CA TYR A 508 -12.15 15.71 -34.23
C TYR A 508 -12.73 14.99 -35.45
N PHE A 509 -12.88 13.66 -35.37
CA PHE A 509 -13.36 12.86 -36.50
C PHE A 509 -14.89 12.75 -36.56
N LYS A 510 -15.57 12.87 -35.42
CA LYS A 510 -17.04 12.81 -35.30
C LYS A 510 -17.59 14.10 -34.71
N THR A 511 -18.88 14.09 -34.37
CA THR A 511 -19.57 15.26 -33.87
C THR A 511 -18.99 15.71 -32.53
N THR A 512 -18.72 17.00 -32.43
CA THR A 512 -18.35 17.70 -31.19
C THR A 512 -19.55 18.52 -30.73
N SER A 513 -20.05 18.25 -29.53
CA SER A 513 -21.16 18.99 -28.94
C SER A 513 -20.78 19.61 -27.60
N ILE A 514 -21.04 20.90 -27.45
CA ILE A 514 -20.75 21.69 -26.25
C ILE A 514 -22.05 22.34 -25.79
N TYR A 515 -22.37 22.15 -24.52
CA TYR A 515 -23.53 22.71 -23.84
C TYR A 515 -23.06 23.41 -22.57
N THR A 516 -23.37 24.69 -22.42
CA THR A 516 -23.10 25.43 -21.18
C THR A 516 -24.39 25.82 -20.48
N GLY A 517 -24.25 26.27 -19.23
CA GLY A 517 -25.33 26.47 -18.27
C GLY A 517 -25.74 27.94 -18.19
N ARG A 518 -26.09 28.40 -17.00
CA ARG A 518 -26.16 29.84 -16.76
C ARG A 518 -24.77 30.35 -16.41
N GLY A 519 -24.51 31.63 -16.63
CA GLY A 519 -23.21 32.25 -16.41
C GLY A 519 -22.81 33.05 -17.63
N ASN A 520 -21.70 33.78 -17.55
CA ASN A 520 -21.07 34.37 -18.73
C ASN A 520 -20.06 33.35 -19.25
N ASP A 521 -20.53 32.47 -20.13
CA ASP A 521 -19.75 31.33 -20.61
C ASP A 521 -18.84 31.73 -21.76
N THR A 522 -17.68 31.10 -21.86
CA THR A 522 -16.70 31.32 -22.92
C THR A 522 -16.29 30.01 -23.57
N VAL A 523 -16.40 29.95 -24.90
CA VAL A 523 -15.87 28.83 -25.70
C VAL A 523 -14.85 29.36 -26.70
N ILE A 524 -13.59 28.96 -26.54
CA ILE A 524 -12.50 29.33 -27.43
C ILE A 524 -12.03 28.10 -28.22
N MET A 525 -12.04 28.23 -29.54
CA MET A 525 -11.42 27.30 -30.46
C MET A 525 -10.28 28.03 -31.17
N GLY A 526 -9.06 27.83 -30.70
CA GLY A 526 -7.90 28.58 -31.20
C GLY A 526 -6.61 27.82 -31.00
N ASN A 527 -5.48 28.51 -31.01
CA ASN A 527 -4.20 27.92 -30.59
C ASN A 527 -3.75 28.53 -29.28
N MET A 528 -3.04 27.75 -28.49
CA MET A 528 -2.36 28.22 -27.30
C MET A 528 -0.92 28.63 -27.66
N THR A 529 -0.51 29.80 -27.17
CA THR A 529 0.85 30.36 -27.29
C THR A 529 1.78 29.88 -26.20
N GLU A 530 1.24 29.48 -25.05
CA GLU A 530 2.02 29.19 -23.86
C GLU A 530 2.78 27.85 -23.99
N ASN A 531 4.11 27.95 -24.02
CA ASN A 531 5.11 26.95 -23.59
C ASN A 531 5.16 25.54 -24.23
N LEU A 532 4.25 25.14 -25.11
CA LEU A 532 4.22 23.75 -25.64
C LEU A 532 5.06 23.49 -26.90
N GLY A 533 6.12 24.27 -27.14
CA GLY A 533 7.11 23.96 -28.18
C GLY A 533 6.61 23.97 -29.63
N ASN A 534 6.43 25.16 -30.22
CA ASN A 534 6.36 25.41 -31.69
C ASN A 534 5.43 24.56 -32.60
N THR A 535 4.63 23.62 -32.12
CA THR A 535 3.70 22.84 -32.94
C THR A 535 2.39 23.59 -33.13
N HIS A 536 2.44 24.73 -33.84
CA HIS A 536 1.23 25.47 -34.21
C HIS A 536 0.41 24.65 -35.22
N ARG A 537 -0.65 23.99 -34.74
CA ARG A 537 -1.56 23.18 -35.56
C ARG A 537 -2.97 23.71 -35.47
N SER A 538 -3.69 23.67 -36.59
CA SER A 538 -5.10 24.05 -36.62
C SER A 538 -5.94 23.03 -35.87
N ASN A 539 -7.02 23.47 -35.22
CA ASN A 539 -8.09 22.53 -34.90
C ASN A 539 -8.73 22.03 -36.20
N LEU A 540 -8.88 20.71 -36.34
CA LEU A 540 -9.46 20.05 -37.51
C LEU A 540 -10.77 19.35 -37.13
N PHE A 541 -11.91 19.82 -37.63
CA PHE A 541 -13.22 19.25 -37.36
C PHE A 541 -13.77 18.55 -38.61
N TYR A 542 -13.72 17.21 -38.64
CA TYR A 542 -14.33 16.40 -39.71
C TYR A 542 -15.82 16.13 -39.47
N GLY A 543 -16.25 16.04 -38.21
CA GLY A 543 -17.66 15.94 -37.85
C GLY A 543 -18.32 17.29 -37.63
N ALA A 544 -19.65 17.26 -37.43
CA ALA A 544 -20.41 18.47 -37.14
C ALA A 544 -20.02 19.07 -35.79
N VAL A 545 -20.00 20.39 -35.70
CA VAL A 545 -19.76 21.12 -34.44
C VAL A 545 -21.06 21.76 -33.99
N LYS A 546 -21.44 21.54 -32.73
CA LYS A 546 -22.65 22.08 -32.14
C LYS A 546 -22.32 22.74 -30.80
N ILE A 547 -22.53 24.04 -30.69
CA ILE A 547 -22.36 24.80 -29.46
C ILE A 547 -23.72 25.40 -29.09
N ILE A 548 -24.20 25.07 -27.90
CA ILE A 548 -25.40 25.66 -27.31
C ILE A 548 -25.00 26.27 -25.97
N LEU A 549 -25.03 27.60 -25.91
CA LEU A 549 -24.81 28.36 -24.70
C LEU A 549 -26.14 28.53 -23.97
N GLY A 550 -26.10 28.74 -22.65
CA GLY A 550 -27.30 28.80 -21.83
C GLY A 550 -27.78 30.24 -21.58
N ALA A 551 -27.65 30.76 -20.37
CA ALA A 551 -28.15 32.09 -20.04
C ALA A 551 -27.10 32.94 -19.34
N GLY A 552 -26.84 34.11 -19.88
CA GLY A 552 -25.89 35.11 -19.40
C GLY A 552 -25.31 35.80 -20.62
N ASN A 553 -24.20 36.51 -20.49
CA ASN A 553 -23.55 37.13 -21.65
C ASN A 553 -22.43 36.21 -22.13
N ASP A 554 -22.73 35.41 -23.14
CA ASP A 554 -21.88 34.30 -23.55
C ASP A 554 -20.97 34.69 -24.73
N THR A 555 -19.79 34.09 -24.82
CA THR A 555 -18.80 34.40 -25.87
C THR A 555 -18.30 33.12 -26.56
N VAL A 556 -18.33 33.10 -27.88
CA VAL A 556 -17.67 32.08 -28.72
C VAL A 556 -16.59 32.74 -29.56
N ILE A 557 -15.34 32.28 -29.43
CA ILE A 557 -14.20 32.78 -30.19
C ILE A 557 -13.65 31.67 -31.09
N LEU A 558 -13.65 31.91 -32.40
CA LEU A 558 -13.01 31.04 -33.39
C LEU A 558 -11.71 31.71 -33.86
N GLY A 559 -10.59 31.31 -33.26
CA GLY A 559 -9.26 31.91 -33.41
C GLY A 559 -8.56 32.07 -32.06
N SER A 560 -7.32 32.57 -32.05
CA SER A 560 -6.60 32.97 -30.82
C SER A 560 -6.42 34.49 -30.77
N ASN A 561 -6.56 35.13 -29.62
CA ASN A 561 -6.29 36.56 -29.47
C ASN A 561 -4.79 36.91 -29.40
N ASP A 562 -3.89 35.94 -29.62
CA ASP A 562 -2.47 36.18 -29.45
C ASP A 562 -1.82 36.75 -30.71
N ASP A 563 -1.39 38.02 -30.61
CA ASP A 563 -0.91 38.87 -31.71
C ASP A 563 0.47 38.45 -32.28
N GLY A 564 1.11 37.42 -31.72
CA GLY A 564 2.51 37.07 -32.01
C GLY A 564 2.77 35.89 -32.96
N LEU A 565 1.76 35.09 -33.34
CA LEU A 565 1.97 33.81 -34.03
C LEU A 565 1.48 33.73 -35.49
N ILE A 566 2.05 32.76 -36.22
CA ILE A 566 1.61 32.35 -37.56
C ILE A 566 0.12 31.96 -37.53
N GLN A 567 -0.64 32.43 -38.54
CA GLN A 567 -2.11 32.44 -38.69
C GLN A 567 -2.80 31.07 -38.77
N VAL A 568 -2.54 30.18 -37.82
CA VAL A 568 -3.12 28.83 -37.81
C VAL A 568 -4.51 28.91 -37.16
N GLY A 569 -5.58 28.83 -37.97
CA GLY A 569 -6.97 28.95 -37.50
C GLY A 569 -7.65 27.59 -37.34
N ASN A 570 -8.98 27.55 -37.46
CA ASN A 570 -9.76 26.31 -37.40
C ASN A 570 -10.20 25.84 -38.80
N VAL A 571 -10.25 24.53 -39.04
CA VAL A 571 -10.79 23.96 -40.28
C VAL A 571 -12.02 23.11 -39.98
N PHE A 572 -13.19 23.58 -40.42
CA PHE A 572 -14.47 22.90 -40.28
C PHE A 572 -14.88 22.23 -41.59
N ASN A 573 -14.69 20.92 -41.68
CA ASN A 573 -15.07 20.11 -42.85
C ASN A 573 -16.56 19.71 -42.87
N SER A 574 -17.31 20.01 -41.81
CA SER A 574 -18.74 19.73 -41.70
C SER A 574 -19.53 20.96 -41.25
N SER A 575 -20.80 20.79 -40.89
CA SER A 575 -21.65 21.89 -40.41
C SER A 575 -21.23 22.38 -39.03
N VAL A 576 -21.30 23.69 -38.82
CA VAL A 576 -21.11 24.36 -37.53
C VAL A 576 -22.43 25.02 -37.13
N TYR A 577 -22.93 24.69 -35.96
CA TYR A 577 -24.15 25.27 -35.38
C TYR A 577 -23.81 25.94 -34.05
N LEU A 578 -24.05 27.25 -33.96
CA LEU A 578 -23.86 28.07 -32.76
C LEU A 578 -25.21 28.63 -32.32
N TYR A 579 -25.52 28.52 -31.04
CA TYR A 579 -26.69 29.12 -30.42
C TYR A 579 -26.25 29.85 -29.15
N GLY A 580 -26.40 31.19 -29.13
CA GLY A 580 -25.88 32.05 -28.08
C GLY A 580 -26.65 31.99 -26.76
N GLY A 581 -27.88 31.47 -26.75
CA GLY A 581 -28.63 31.32 -25.50
C GLY A 581 -29.81 32.26 -25.38
N SER A 582 -30.06 32.72 -24.15
CA SER A 582 -31.04 33.77 -23.84
C SER A 582 -30.39 35.02 -23.24
N GLY A 583 -29.11 35.24 -23.51
CA GLY A 583 -28.36 36.41 -23.10
C GLY A 583 -28.81 37.70 -23.76
N THR A 584 -28.24 38.82 -23.31
CA THR A 584 -28.46 40.14 -23.94
C THR A 584 -27.23 40.70 -24.64
N GLU A 585 -26.07 40.06 -24.46
CA GLU A 585 -24.80 40.46 -25.09
C GLU A 585 -24.03 39.23 -25.62
N ASP A 586 -24.74 38.26 -26.19
CA ASP A 586 -24.12 37.04 -26.70
C ASP A 586 -23.27 37.36 -27.92
N THR A 587 -21.98 37.03 -27.85
CA THR A 587 -20.97 37.42 -28.84
C THR A 587 -20.35 36.21 -29.54
N ALA A 588 -20.35 36.21 -30.86
CA ALA A 588 -19.58 35.29 -31.69
C ALA A 588 -18.48 36.05 -32.44
N VAL A 589 -17.22 35.73 -32.17
CA VAL A 589 -16.04 36.37 -32.77
C VAL A 589 -15.34 35.42 -33.73
N TYR A 590 -15.19 35.84 -34.98
CA TYR A 590 -14.44 35.15 -36.02
C TYR A 590 -13.17 35.92 -36.31
N GLN A 591 -12.06 35.56 -35.67
CA GLN A 591 -10.84 36.34 -35.81
C GLN A 591 -10.26 36.20 -37.22
N THR A 592 -10.21 37.32 -37.95
CA THR A 592 -9.76 37.39 -39.34
C THR A 592 -8.26 37.30 -39.50
N SER A 593 -7.50 37.52 -38.42
CA SER A 593 -6.05 37.30 -38.38
C SER A 593 -5.68 35.80 -38.44
N PHE A 594 -6.65 34.90 -38.32
CA PHE A 594 -6.45 33.44 -38.35
C PHE A 594 -7.18 32.79 -39.53
N THR A 595 -6.59 31.71 -40.05
CA THR A 595 -7.17 30.97 -41.18
C THR A 595 -8.32 30.07 -40.73
N ASN A 596 -9.48 30.67 -40.43
CA ASN A 596 -10.73 29.94 -40.16
C ASN A 596 -11.39 29.52 -41.48
N LYS A 597 -11.46 28.22 -41.77
CA LYS A 597 -12.00 27.66 -43.00
C LYS A 597 -13.27 26.86 -42.75
N PHE A 598 -14.38 27.25 -43.37
CA PHE A 598 -15.67 26.55 -43.29
C PHE A 598 -16.00 25.89 -44.64
N ASN A 599 -15.82 24.58 -44.74
CA ASN A 599 -16.23 23.82 -45.92
C ASN A 599 -17.70 23.36 -45.84
N GLY A 600 -18.27 23.32 -44.64
CA GLY A 600 -19.69 23.08 -44.40
C GLY A 600 -20.47 24.36 -44.09
N ARG A 601 -21.78 24.20 -43.84
CA ARG A 601 -22.65 25.31 -43.47
C ARG A 601 -22.38 25.77 -42.03
N LEU A 602 -22.06 27.05 -41.87
CA LEU A 602 -22.09 27.75 -40.59
C LEU A 602 -23.51 28.31 -40.35
N THR A 603 -24.05 28.09 -39.16
CA THR A 603 -25.32 28.67 -38.71
C THR A 603 -25.14 29.21 -37.30
N ALA A 604 -25.22 30.53 -37.14
CA ALA A 604 -25.26 31.20 -35.84
C ALA A 604 -26.67 31.74 -35.60
N ARG A 605 -27.20 31.58 -34.39
CA ARG A 605 -28.51 32.08 -33.97
C ARG A 605 -28.43 32.63 -32.55
N ALA A 606 -29.28 33.61 -32.25
CA ALA A 606 -29.36 34.22 -30.92
C ALA A 606 -27.99 34.73 -30.44
N PHE A 607 -27.27 35.44 -31.31
CA PHE A 607 -26.12 36.25 -30.94
C PHE A 607 -26.46 37.71 -31.22
N ASP A 608 -26.15 38.59 -30.28
CA ASP A 608 -26.32 40.04 -30.42
C ASP A 608 -25.20 40.64 -31.27
N ILE A 609 -24.00 40.08 -31.15
CA ILE A 609 -22.80 40.54 -31.84
C ILE A 609 -22.18 39.37 -32.61
N ILE A 610 -21.99 39.58 -33.92
CA ILE A 610 -21.26 38.68 -34.80
C ILE A 610 -20.14 39.51 -35.45
N ASN A 611 -18.92 39.33 -34.98
CA ASN A 611 -17.73 40.08 -35.40
C ASN A 611 -16.84 39.27 -36.33
#